data_AF-A0A843BGM2-F1
#
_entry.id   AF-A0A843BGM2-F1
#
_cell.length_a   1.000
_cell.length_b   1.000
_cell.length_c   1.000
_cell.angle_alpha   90.00
_cell.angle_beta   90.00
_cell.angle_gamma   90.00
#
_symmetry.space_group_name_H-M   'P 1'
#
loop_
_entity.id
_entity.type
_entity.pdbx_description
1 polymer ?
#
loop_
_entity_poly.entity_id
_entity_poly.type
_entity_poly.pdbx_seq_one_letter_code
_entity_poly.pdbx_strand_id
1 'polypeptide(L)'
;MQIRGSRRYLFAMLDVDTRYWIAWQVAEHKGTDDVRPMFRKARDVAGKVPSKLTSDGAANFAEAHRAEYAPKNFLRKDSEHESHIYMAGDRNNNQMESFNGNTVRLREGSTRGLKTDDSAILSGLHIYHNHVCPHLGLPEHSTPEAAASIAIRGGNGLKALIQAAAKAERVKSAD
;
A
#
# COMPACT_ATOMS: atom_id res chain seq x y z
N MET A 1 -1.63 -5.12 -14.35
CA MET A 1 -1.96 -3.80 -14.87
C MET A 1 -1.36 -3.59 -16.25
N GLN A 2 -2.08 -3.00 -17.19
CA GLN A 2 -1.52 -2.59 -18.48
C GLN A 2 -1.00 -1.15 -18.39
N ILE A 3 0.27 -0.94 -18.71
CA ILE A 3 0.89 0.39 -18.80
C ILE A 3 1.63 0.48 -20.13
N ARG A 4 1.30 1.49 -20.96
CA ARG A 4 1.84 1.65 -22.33
C ARG A 4 1.75 0.39 -23.20
N GLY A 5 0.69 -0.39 -23.03
CA GLY A 5 0.52 -1.65 -23.76
C GLY A 5 1.24 -2.84 -23.12
N SER A 6 2.19 -2.62 -22.21
CA SER A 6 2.94 -3.66 -21.52
C SER A 6 2.28 -4.09 -20.20
N ARG A 7 2.41 -5.37 -19.86
CA ARG A 7 1.94 -5.89 -18.57
C ARG A 7 2.93 -5.49 -17.48
N ARG A 8 2.41 -4.81 -16.45
CA ARG A 8 3.12 -4.42 -15.24
C ARG A 8 2.37 -4.92 -14.00
N TYR A 9 3.09 -5.03 -12.89
CA TYR A 9 2.60 -5.53 -11.62
C TYR A 9 2.59 -4.40 -10.60
N LEU A 10 1.43 -4.15 -9.97
CA LEU A 10 1.34 -3.23 -8.85
C LEU A 10 1.52 -4.04 -7.57
N PHE A 11 2.60 -3.79 -6.84
CA PHE A 11 2.78 -4.27 -5.49
C PHE A 11 2.27 -3.21 -4.51
N ALA A 12 1.53 -3.65 -3.50
CA ALA A 12 0.93 -2.80 -2.49
C ALA A 12 1.23 -3.37 -1.10
N MET A 13 1.49 -2.47 -0.15
CA MET A 13 1.61 -2.79 1.26
C MET A 13 0.37 -2.24 1.98
N LEU A 14 -0.39 -3.15 2.59
CA LEU A 14 -1.67 -2.85 3.24
C LEU A 14 -1.56 -3.17 4.73
N ASP A 15 -2.14 -2.32 5.56
CA ASP A 15 -2.40 -2.65 6.96
C ASP A 15 -3.63 -3.55 7.09
N VAL A 16 -3.47 -4.69 7.76
CA VAL A 16 -4.48 -5.75 7.92
C VAL A 16 -5.60 -5.33 8.86
N ASP A 17 -5.36 -4.43 9.80
CA ASP A 17 -6.38 -4.01 10.76
C ASP A 17 -7.23 -2.87 10.22
N THR A 18 -6.56 -1.88 9.62
CA THR A 18 -7.19 -0.62 9.21
C THR A 18 -7.51 -0.55 7.71
N ARG A 19 -7.07 -1.52 6.91
CA ARG A 19 -7.12 -1.49 5.42
C ARG A 19 -6.33 -0.31 4.84
N TYR A 20 -5.47 0.33 5.61
CA TYR A 20 -4.72 1.49 5.15
C TYR A 20 -3.68 1.06 4.13
N TRP A 21 -3.71 1.68 2.95
CA TRP A 21 -2.71 1.43 1.93
C TRP A 21 -1.49 2.29 2.25
N ILE A 22 -0.41 1.66 2.73
CA ILE A 22 0.77 2.35 3.25
C ILE A 22 1.70 2.78 2.10
N ALA A 23 2.07 1.83 1.25
CA ALA A 23 3.00 2.06 0.15
C ALA A 23 2.65 1.20 -1.05
N TRP A 24 3.16 1.59 -2.21
CA TRP A 24 3.05 0.82 -3.45
C TRP A 24 4.24 1.04 -4.35
N GLN A 25 4.42 0.10 -5.26
CA GLN A 25 5.43 0.15 -6.31
C GLN A 25 4.90 -0.54 -7.56
N VAL A 26 5.19 0.04 -8.72
CA VAL A 26 4.97 -0.62 -10.02
C VAL A 26 6.25 -1.35 -10.40
N ALA A 27 6.10 -2.61 -10.79
CA ALA A 27 7.14 -3.51 -11.25
C ALA A 27 6.84 -4.00 -12.67
N GLU A 28 7.89 -4.33 -13.41
CA GLU A 28 7.82 -4.90 -14.75
C GLU A 28 7.69 -6.42 -14.68
N HIS A 29 8.43 -7.08 -13.79
CA HIS A 29 8.44 -8.54 -13.66
C HIS A 29 7.85 -9.01 -12.33
N LYS A 30 7.06 -10.08 -12.40
CA LYS A 30 6.51 -10.71 -11.20
C LYS A 30 7.61 -11.51 -10.49
N GLY A 31 7.90 -11.15 -9.24
CA GLY A 31 8.70 -11.98 -8.34
C GLY A 31 10.21 -11.85 -8.45
N THR A 32 10.72 -11.08 -9.42
CA THR A 32 12.16 -10.82 -9.60
C THR A 32 12.54 -9.37 -9.40
N ASP A 33 11.60 -8.44 -9.61
CA ASP A 33 11.87 -7.03 -9.43
C ASP A 33 12.09 -6.69 -7.96
N ASP A 34 13.01 -5.75 -7.74
CA ASP A 34 13.39 -5.27 -6.42
C ASP A 34 12.25 -4.50 -5.75
N VAL A 35 11.72 -5.06 -4.66
CA VAL A 35 10.64 -4.45 -3.86
C VAL A 35 11.15 -3.74 -2.60
N ARG A 36 12.47 -3.67 -2.38
CA ARG A 36 13.06 -2.92 -1.25
C ARG A 36 12.64 -1.44 -1.20
N PRO A 37 12.52 -0.71 -2.34
CA PRO A 37 12.05 0.68 -2.31
C PRO A 37 10.66 0.83 -1.67
N MET A 38 9.73 -0.09 -1.97
CA MET A 38 8.41 -0.11 -1.35
C MET A 38 8.49 -0.32 0.17
N PHE A 39 9.36 -1.21 0.63
CA PHE A 39 9.55 -1.51 2.06
C PHE A 39 10.14 -0.32 2.81
N ARG A 40 11.16 0.34 2.25
CA ARG A 40 11.71 1.59 2.82
C ARG A 40 10.63 2.65 2.99
N LYS A 41 9.89 2.91 1.91
CA LYS A 41 8.79 3.88 1.91
C LYS A 41 7.74 3.53 2.96
N ALA A 42 7.38 2.26 3.10
CA ALA A 42 6.42 1.83 4.10
C ALA A 42 6.91 2.03 5.54
N ARG A 43 8.17 1.69 5.84
CA ARG A 43 8.79 1.98 7.14
C ARG A 43 8.79 3.46 7.44
N ASP A 44 9.16 4.29 6.45
CA ASP A 44 9.28 5.73 6.63
C ASP A 44 7.90 6.38 6.85
N VAL A 45 6.85 5.89 6.17
CA VAL A 45 5.46 6.34 6.38
C VAL A 45 4.89 5.86 7.71
N ALA A 46 5.11 4.60 8.08
CA ALA A 46 4.59 4.04 9.32
C ALA A 46 5.39 4.46 10.56
N GLY A 47 6.63 4.95 10.39
CA GLY A 47 7.57 5.25 11.48
C GLY A 47 8.05 4.03 12.26
N LYS A 48 7.66 2.82 11.86
CA LYS A 48 7.97 1.55 12.52
C LYS A 48 8.01 0.41 11.51
N VAL A 49 8.68 -0.68 11.91
CA VAL A 49 8.69 -1.94 11.16
C VAL A 49 7.45 -2.76 11.55
N PRO A 50 6.78 -3.46 10.62
CA PRO A 50 5.65 -4.33 10.96
C PRO A 50 6.12 -5.51 11.82
N SER A 51 5.33 -5.87 12.83
CA SER A 51 5.58 -7.05 13.66
C SER A 51 5.47 -8.35 12.86
N LYS A 52 4.49 -8.40 11.94
CA LYS A 52 4.24 -9.51 11.04
C LYS A 52 4.01 -9.00 9.64
N LEU A 53 4.69 -9.59 8.67
CA LEU A 53 4.48 -9.37 7.25
C LEU A 53 4.01 -10.68 6.61
N THR A 54 2.92 -10.61 5.87
CA THR A 54 2.40 -11.74 5.10
C THR A 54 2.54 -11.44 3.61
N SER A 55 3.16 -12.36 2.85
CA SER A 55 3.26 -12.24 1.39
C SER A 55 2.96 -13.56 0.68
N ASP A 56 2.75 -13.45 -0.63
CA ASP A 56 2.80 -14.61 -1.55
C ASP A 56 4.23 -15.20 -1.54
N GLY A 57 4.36 -16.45 -2.00
CA GLY A 57 5.62 -17.22 -1.98
C GLY A 57 6.71 -16.73 -2.94
N ALA A 58 6.66 -15.50 -3.44
CA ALA A 58 7.68 -14.94 -4.30
C ALA A 58 8.94 -14.55 -3.50
N ALA A 59 10.11 -15.00 -3.97
CA ALA A 59 11.38 -14.85 -3.25
C ALA A 59 11.79 -13.38 -3.03
N ASN A 60 11.43 -12.48 -3.95
CA ASN A 60 11.76 -11.05 -3.83
C ASN A 60 11.20 -10.40 -2.56
N PHE A 61 10.06 -10.84 -2.03
CA PHE A 61 9.52 -10.33 -0.77
C PHE A 61 10.31 -10.79 0.44
N ALA A 62 10.76 -12.05 0.45
CA ALA A 62 11.59 -12.59 1.53
C ALA A 62 12.97 -11.92 1.56
N GLU A 63 13.56 -11.68 0.40
CA GLU A 63 14.82 -10.94 0.28
C GLU A 63 14.67 -9.49 0.75
N ALA A 64 13.60 -8.80 0.36
CA ALA A 64 13.35 -7.43 0.78
C ALA A 64 13.05 -7.31 2.28
N HIS A 65 12.28 -8.25 2.85
CA HIS A 65 12.06 -8.32 4.30
C HIS A 65 13.38 -8.51 5.04
N ARG A 66 14.22 -9.45 4.60
CA ARG A 66 15.51 -9.71 5.21
C ARG A 66 16.46 -8.51 5.15
N ALA A 67 16.40 -7.73 4.07
CA ALA A 67 17.25 -6.56 3.91
C ALA A 67 16.77 -5.36 4.74
N GLU A 68 15.46 -5.11 4.81
CA GLU A 68 14.92 -3.86 5.36
C GLU A 68 14.33 -4.00 6.77
N TYR A 69 13.75 -5.16 7.10
CA TYR A 69 12.94 -5.38 8.31
C TYR A 69 13.50 -6.43 9.25
N ALA A 70 14.42 -7.29 8.80
CA ALA A 70 15.00 -8.29 9.69
C ALA A 70 15.74 -7.64 10.86
N PRO A 71 15.59 -8.22 12.06
CA PRO A 71 16.26 -7.71 13.24
C PRO A 71 17.77 -7.80 13.08
N LYS A 72 18.47 -6.70 13.37
CA LYS A 72 19.95 -6.69 13.39
C LYS A 72 20.53 -7.50 14.55
N ASN A 73 19.71 -7.79 15.57
CA ASN A 73 20.05 -8.62 16.71
C ASN A 73 19.16 -9.88 16.70
N PHE A 74 19.79 -11.06 16.62
CA PHE A 74 19.09 -12.35 16.59
C PHE A 74 18.25 -12.65 17.84
N LEU A 75 18.50 -11.95 18.96
CA LEU A 75 17.72 -12.06 20.19
C LEU A 75 16.41 -11.25 20.16
N ARG A 76 16.21 -10.40 19.17
CA ARG A 76 14.99 -9.60 19.00
C ARG A 76 14.21 -10.09 17.80
N LYS A 77 12.94 -10.40 17.96
CA LYS A 77 12.00 -10.59 16.85
C LYS A 77 11.32 -9.26 16.56
N ASP A 78 12.01 -8.39 15.82
CA ASP A 78 11.43 -7.09 15.46
C ASP A 78 10.39 -7.22 14.32
N SER A 79 10.51 -8.26 13.46
CA SER A 79 9.56 -8.55 12.38
C SER A 79 9.60 -10.02 11.95
N GLU A 80 8.45 -10.68 11.89
CA GLU A 80 8.29 -12.03 11.35
C GLU A 80 7.72 -11.99 9.93
N HIS A 81 8.35 -12.68 8.99
CA HIS A 81 7.85 -12.82 7.62
C HIS A 81 7.25 -14.21 7.43
N GLU A 82 5.98 -14.24 7.06
CA GLU A 82 5.28 -15.45 6.66
C GLU A 82 5.03 -15.40 5.15
N SER A 83 5.75 -16.24 4.41
CA SER A 83 5.48 -16.50 3.00
C SER A 83 4.50 -17.66 2.88
N HIS A 84 3.28 -17.41 2.42
CA HIS A 84 2.33 -18.50 2.17
C HIS A 84 2.48 -19.03 0.76
N ILE A 85 2.64 -20.36 0.65
CA ILE A 85 2.53 -21.10 -0.60
C ILE A 85 1.13 -21.74 -0.56
N TYR A 86 0.32 -21.54 -1.62
CA TYR A 86 -1.09 -21.98 -1.73
C TYR A 86 -1.37 -23.43 -1.31
N MET A 87 -0.35 -24.30 -1.26
CA MET A 87 -0.46 -25.71 -0.87
C MET A 87 -0.84 -25.94 0.60
N ALA A 88 -0.71 -24.93 1.48
CA ALA A 88 -0.92 -25.09 2.93
C ALA A 88 -2.34 -24.73 3.44
N GLY A 89 -3.28 -24.36 2.56
CA GLY A 89 -4.70 -24.17 2.93
C GLY A 89 -5.03 -22.94 3.81
N ASP A 90 -4.06 -22.08 4.09
CA ASP A 90 -4.22 -20.97 5.03
C ASP A 90 -4.80 -19.71 4.35
N ARG A 91 -5.99 -19.28 4.80
CA ARG A 91 -6.87 -18.29 4.13
C ARG A 91 -6.62 -16.83 4.56
N ASN A 92 -5.36 -16.45 4.83
CA ASN A 92 -5.05 -15.13 5.40
C ASN A 92 -4.78 -14.01 4.36
N ASN A 93 -4.54 -14.35 3.09
CA ASN A 93 -4.29 -13.34 2.04
C ASN A 93 -5.57 -12.78 1.37
N ASN A 94 -6.76 -13.23 1.80
CA ASN A 94 -8.04 -12.86 1.18
C ASN A 94 -8.27 -11.33 1.14
N GLN A 95 -7.74 -10.61 2.13
CA GLN A 95 -7.87 -9.14 2.19
C GLN A 95 -7.09 -8.46 1.07
N MET A 96 -5.86 -8.92 0.79
CA MET A 96 -5.05 -8.41 -0.32
C MET A 96 -5.63 -8.84 -1.66
N GLU A 97 -6.15 -10.06 -1.78
CA GLU A 97 -6.86 -10.51 -2.99
C GLU A 97 -8.10 -9.64 -3.27
N SER A 98 -8.89 -9.34 -2.24
CA SER A 98 -10.04 -8.43 -2.32
C SER A 98 -9.61 -7.02 -2.73
N PHE A 99 -8.55 -6.47 -2.13
CA PHE A 99 -7.99 -5.16 -2.52
C PHE A 99 -7.57 -5.15 -3.99
N ASN A 100 -6.83 -6.16 -4.43
CA ASN A 100 -6.38 -6.28 -5.81
C ASN A 100 -7.55 -6.39 -6.80
N GLY A 101 -8.59 -7.15 -6.45
CA GLY A 101 -9.79 -7.32 -7.27
C GLY A 101 -10.68 -6.08 -7.30
N ASN A 102 -11.11 -5.62 -6.14
CA ASN A 102 -12.16 -4.60 -5.98
C ASN A 102 -11.62 -3.17 -6.12
N THR A 103 -10.40 -2.89 -5.66
CA THR A 103 -9.84 -1.55 -5.74
C THR A 103 -9.01 -1.37 -7.00
N VAL A 104 -7.99 -2.20 -7.19
CA VAL A 104 -6.98 -1.97 -8.24
C VAL A 104 -7.50 -2.35 -9.62
N ARG A 105 -7.98 -3.59 -9.81
CA ARG A 105 -8.38 -4.10 -11.13
C ARG A 105 -9.61 -3.40 -11.72
N LEU A 106 -10.63 -3.07 -10.91
CA LEU A 106 -11.81 -2.34 -11.39
C LEU A 106 -11.45 -0.94 -11.93
N ARG A 107 -10.51 -0.26 -11.26
CA ARG A 107 -10.06 1.08 -11.63
C ARG A 107 -9.12 1.05 -12.83
N GLU A 108 -8.24 0.05 -12.91
CA GLU A 108 -7.47 -0.24 -14.12
C GLU A 108 -8.40 -0.46 -15.32
N GLY A 109 -9.41 -1.34 -15.18
CA GLY A 109 -10.34 -1.66 -16.27
C GLY A 109 -11.08 -0.43 -16.77
N SER A 110 -11.53 0.43 -15.85
CA SER A 110 -12.24 1.68 -16.18
C SER A 110 -11.35 2.69 -16.91
N THR A 111 -10.06 2.74 -16.59
CA THR A 111 -9.09 3.65 -17.22
C THR A 111 -8.50 3.10 -18.52
N ARG A 112 -8.78 1.83 -18.85
CA ARG A 112 -8.26 1.10 -20.03
C ARG A 112 -6.73 1.10 -20.08
N GLY A 113 -6.12 0.93 -18.91
CA GLY A 113 -4.67 0.94 -18.74
C GLY A 113 -4.08 2.34 -18.58
N LEU A 114 -2.86 2.40 -18.06
CA LEU A 114 -2.17 3.65 -17.78
C LEU A 114 -1.19 4.01 -18.91
N LYS A 115 -1.00 5.31 -19.13
CA LYS A 115 0.00 5.81 -20.10
C LYS A 115 1.40 5.89 -19.52
N THR A 116 1.54 5.91 -18.20
CA THR A 116 2.81 6.04 -17.46
C THR A 116 2.72 5.33 -16.11
N ASP A 117 3.88 4.96 -15.59
CA ASP A 117 4.06 4.23 -14.34
C ASP A 117 3.81 5.15 -13.15
N ASP A 118 4.27 6.39 -13.27
CA ASP A 118 4.05 7.49 -12.33
C ASP A 118 2.80 8.30 -12.71
N SER A 119 1.72 7.60 -13.08
CA SER A 119 0.47 8.26 -13.41
C SER A 119 -0.17 8.82 -12.13
N ALA A 120 -0.59 10.08 -12.17
CA ALA A 120 -1.39 10.69 -11.11
C ALA A 120 -2.67 9.90 -10.76
N ILE A 121 -3.11 8.99 -11.65
CA ILE A 121 -4.21 8.07 -11.38
C ILE A 121 -3.90 7.10 -10.24
N LEU A 122 -2.67 6.59 -10.14
CA LEU A 122 -2.30 5.66 -9.05
C LEU A 122 -2.21 6.40 -7.72
N SER A 123 -1.61 7.58 -7.71
CA SER A 123 -1.58 8.47 -6.55
C SER A 123 -3.00 8.90 -6.14
N GLY A 124 -3.86 9.22 -7.11
CA GLY A 124 -5.26 9.53 -6.88
C GLY A 124 -6.06 8.35 -6.33
N LEU A 125 -5.80 7.14 -6.82
CA LEU A 125 -6.42 5.91 -6.30
C LEU A 125 -5.98 5.63 -4.87
N HIS A 126 -4.69 5.85 -4.57
CA HIS A 126 -4.14 5.71 -3.22
C HIS A 126 -4.81 6.67 -2.24
N ILE A 127 -4.95 7.95 -2.61
CA ILE A 127 -5.66 8.95 -1.82
C ILE A 127 -7.14 8.58 -1.66
N TYR A 128 -7.80 8.19 -2.76
CA TYR A 128 -9.21 7.82 -2.75
C TYR A 128 -9.50 6.63 -1.83
N HIS A 129 -8.68 5.58 -1.91
CA HIS A 129 -8.81 4.40 -1.05
C HIS A 129 -8.65 4.77 0.42
N ASN A 130 -7.61 5.53 0.78
CA ASN A 130 -7.31 5.84 2.18
C ASN A 130 -8.28 6.84 2.82
N HIS A 131 -8.73 7.86 2.09
CA HIS A 131 -9.35 9.05 2.67
C HIS A 131 -10.80 9.28 2.26
N VAL A 132 -11.31 8.52 1.28
CA VAL A 132 -12.62 8.79 0.65
C VAL A 132 -13.52 7.57 0.65
N CYS A 133 -12.98 6.39 0.33
CA CYS A 133 -13.77 5.18 0.19
C CYS A 133 -14.05 4.55 1.56
N PRO A 134 -15.31 4.44 2.00
CA PRO A 134 -15.65 3.62 3.15
C PRO A 134 -15.45 2.13 2.82
N HIS A 135 -14.99 1.33 3.79
CA HIS A 135 -14.83 -0.11 3.61
C HIS A 135 -15.90 -0.90 4.36
N LEU A 136 -16.54 -1.83 3.66
CA LEU A 136 -17.51 -2.75 4.28
C LEU A 136 -16.86 -3.65 5.35
N GLY A 137 -15.57 -3.95 5.20
CA GLY A 137 -14.83 -4.79 6.14
C GLY A 137 -14.22 -4.04 7.34
N LEU A 138 -14.53 -2.75 7.50
CA LEU A 138 -14.14 -1.95 8.66
C LEU A 138 -15.36 -1.64 9.54
N PRO A 139 -15.16 -1.46 10.86
CA PRO A 139 -16.23 -1.02 11.75
C PRO A 139 -16.88 0.27 11.23
N GLU A 140 -18.21 0.35 11.37
CA GLU A 140 -19.00 1.55 11.05
C GLU A 140 -18.91 2.01 9.58
N HIS A 141 -18.44 1.15 8.67
CA HIS A 141 -18.16 1.53 7.28
C HIS A 141 -17.23 2.75 7.20
N SER A 142 -16.26 2.81 8.10
CA SER A 142 -15.28 3.89 8.15
C SER A 142 -14.29 3.84 6.98
N THR A 143 -13.61 4.96 6.74
CA THR A 143 -12.45 5.03 5.82
C THR A 143 -11.21 4.42 6.49
N PRO A 144 -10.22 3.95 5.73
CA PRO A 144 -9.01 3.39 6.30
C PRO A 144 -8.26 4.37 7.20
N GLU A 145 -8.27 5.66 6.82
CA GLU A 145 -7.72 6.73 7.63
C GLU A 145 -8.39 6.84 9.00
N ALA A 146 -9.73 6.83 9.05
CA ALA A 146 -10.48 6.91 10.29
C ALA A 146 -10.22 5.69 11.18
N ALA A 147 -10.18 4.48 10.60
CA ALA A 147 -9.81 3.26 11.31
C ALA A 147 -8.36 3.30 11.83
N ALA A 148 -7.43 3.89 11.08
CA ALA A 148 -6.05 4.08 11.49
C ALA A 148 -5.86 5.23 12.49
N SER A 149 -6.92 5.92 12.89
CA SER A 149 -6.86 7.10 13.76
C SER A 149 -5.91 8.20 13.24
N ILE A 150 -5.71 8.25 11.92
CA ILE A 150 -4.93 9.30 11.27
C ILE A 150 -5.86 10.51 11.18
N ALA A 151 -5.56 11.58 11.90
CA ALA A 151 -6.50 12.70 12.02
C ALA A 151 -6.37 13.68 10.84
N ILE A 152 -7.17 13.54 9.78
CA ILE A 152 -7.43 14.67 8.87
C ILE A 152 -8.62 15.46 9.42
N ARG A 153 -8.32 16.63 10.00
CA ARG A 153 -9.35 17.50 10.58
C ARG A 153 -10.16 18.18 9.47
N GLY A 154 -11.41 17.74 9.29
CA GLY A 154 -12.41 18.41 8.46
C GLY A 154 -13.50 17.45 8.00
N GLY A 155 -14.76 17.89 7.96
CA GLY A 155 -15.90 17.04 7.57
C GLY A 155 -15.88 16.49 6.13
N ASN A 156 -14.90 16.90 5.31
CA ASN A 156 -14.64 16.36 3.98
C ASN A 156 -13.14 16.11 3.83
N GLY A 157 -12.74 14.84 3.81
CA GLY A 157 -11.33 14.41 3.76
C GLY A 157 -10.57 14.93 2.55
N LEU A 158 -11.19 14.93 1.35
CA LEU A 158 -10.57 15.48 0.14
C LEU A 158 -10.32 16.99 0.25
N LYS A 159 -11.31 17.73 0.75
CA LYS A 159 -11.17 19.18 0.94
C LYS A 159 -10.04 19.48 1.93
N ALA A 160 -10.01 18.76 3.05
CA ALA A 160 -8.98 18.94 4.06
C ALA A 160 -7.57 18.59 3.54
N LEU A 161 -7.44 17.53 2.73
CA LEU A 161 -6.20 17.19 2.04
C LEU A 161 -5.72 18.30 1.09
N ILE A 162 -6.62 18.82 0.26
CA ILE A 162 -6.30 19.91 -0.67
C ILE A 162 -5.87 21.16 0.10
N GLN A 163 -6.56 21.48 1.19
CA GLN A 163 -6.21 22.61 2.05
C GLN A 163 -4.85 22.43 2.73
N ALA A 164 -4.54 21.23 3.20
CA ALA A 164 -3.25 20.90 3.79
C ALA A 164 -2.11 20.99 2.75
N ALA A 165 -2.33 20.48 1.54
CA ALA A 165 -1.38 20.57 0.43
C ALA A 165 -1.12 22.03 0.02
N ALA A 166 -2.18 22.83 -0.15
CA ALA A 166 -2.07 24.25 -0.47
C ALA A 166 -1.30 25.03 0.61
N LYS A 167 -1.48 24.67 1.89
CA LYS A 167 -0.72 25.27 3.00
C LYS A 167 0.76 24.87 2.93
N ALA A 168 1.07 23.60 2.66
CA ALA A 168 2.44 23.12 2.57
C ALA A 168 3.24 23.78 1.42
N GLU A 169 2.60 23.98 0.26
CA GLU A 169 3.22 24.68 -0.87
C GLU A 169 3.56 26.14 -0.53
N ARG A 170 2.66 26.84 0.18
CA ARG A 170 2.92 28.22 0.64
C ARG A 170 4.11 28.32 1.58
N VAL A 171 4.32 27.31 2.43
CA VAL A 171 5.47 27.26 3.34
C VAL A 171 6.77 27.08 2.55
N LYS A 172 6.80 26.13 1.60
CA LYS A 172 7.97 25.91 0.73
C LYS A 172 8.34 27.12 -0.13
N SER A 173 7.38 27.95 -0.52
CA SER A 173 7.63 29.16 -1.29
C SER A 173 8.09 30.36 -0.45
N ALA A 174 8.01 30.25 0.88
CA ALA A 174 8.42 31.27 1.82
C ALA A 174 9.84 31.07 2.38
N ASP A 175 10.42 29.89 2.14
CA ASP A 175 11.81 29.51 2.40
C ASP A 175 12.64 29.64 1.10
#